data_AF-A0A530GCT9-F1
#
_entry.id   AF-A0A530GCT9-F1
#
_cell.length_a   1.000
_cell.length_b   1.000
_cell.length_c   1.000
_cell.angle_alpha   90.00
_cell.angle_beta   90.00
_cell.angle_gamma   90.00
#
_symmetry.space_group_name_H-M   'P 1'
#
loop_
_entity.id
_entity.type
_entity.pdbx_description
1 polymer ?
#
loop_
_entity_poly.entity_id
_entity_poly.type
_entity_poly.pdbx_seq_one_letter_code
_entity_poly.pdbx_strand_id
1 'polypeptide(L)' 'YEGDPRFNFILLRENVGKRKAQIAAIRRSSGDFVLSVDSDTTLASDVITKLAVKMRDSMVGAAMGQLTAYNRSDTW' A
#
# COMPACT_ATOMS: atom_id res chain seq x y z
N TYR A 1 5.26 15.46 -5.38
CA TYR A 1 4.99 14.69 -4.15
C TYR A 1 5.76 15.23 -2.95
N GLU A 2 7.02 15.66 -3.08
CA GLU A 2 7.88 16.04 -1.93
C GLU A 2 7.34 17.17 -1.03
N GLY A 3 6.50 18.07 -1.56
CA GLY A 3 5.86 19.15 -0.78
C GLY A 3 4.41 18.88 -0.35
N ASP A 4 3.85 17.71 -0.67
CA ASP A 4 2.46 17.40 -0.31
C ASP A 4 2.41 16.81 1.12
N PRO A 5 1.74 17.48 2.08
CA PRO A 5 1.73 17.07 3.48
C PRO A 5 1.05 15.72 3.74
N ARG A 6 0.31 15.18 2.75
CA ARG A 6 -0.30 13.85 2.83
C ARG A 6 0.72 12.72 2.63
N PHE A 7 1.91 13.04 2.12
CA PHE A 7 2.98 12.07 1.91
C PHE A 7 4.04 12.21 3.00
N ASN A 8 4.42 11.08 3.60
CA ASN A 8 5.51 10.99 4.55
C ASN A 8 6.58 10.04 4.02
N PHE A 9 7.78 10.56 3.79
CA PHE A 9 8.92 9.79 3.29
C PHE A 9 9.78 9.31 4.46
N ILE A 10 9.90 7.99 4.62
CA ILE A 10 10.72 7.38 5.66
C ILE A 10 12.02 6.89 5.05
N LEU A 11 13.09 7.68 5.21
CA LEU A 11 14.44 7.30 4.82
C LEU A 11 15.08 6.46 5.93
N LEU A 12 15.63 5.30 5.56
CA LEU A 12 16.39 4.42 6.45
C LEU A 12 17.88 4.60 6.19
N ARG A 13 18.70 4.42 7.23
CA ARG A 13 20.15 4.68 7.19
C ARG A 13 20.90 3.82 6.16
N GLU A 14 20.37 2.66 5.86
CA GLU A 14 20.96 1.67 4.96
C GLU A 14 19.86 0.82 4.29
N ASN A 15 20.24 0.01 3.30
CA ASN A 15 19.33 -0.95 2.71
C ASN A 15 19.05 -2.10 3.67
N VAL A 16 17.85 -2.10 4.25
CA VAL A 16 17.39 -3.13 5.20
C VAL A 16 16.48 -4.20 4.57
N GLY A 17 16.21 -4.10 3.27
CA GLY A 17 15.26 -4.96 2.53
C GLY A 17 13.77 -4.67 2.78
N LYS A 18 12.90 -5.22 1.91
CA LYS A 18 11.46 -4.93 1.84
C LYS A 18 10.74 -5.10 3.19
N ARG A 19 10.93 -6.25 3.85
CA ARG A 19 10.23 -6.58 5.10
C ARG A 19 10.53 -5.57 6.22
N LYS A 20 11.80 -5.22 6.44
CA LYS A 20 12.19 -4.28 7.50
C LYS A 20 11.73 -2.85 7.17
N ALA A 21 11.75 -2.46 5.90
CA ALA A 21 11.23 -1.17 5.45
C ALA A 21 9.72 -1.04 5.71
N GLN A 22 8.93 -2.07 5.38
CA GLN A 22 7.49 -2.08 5.64
C GLN A 22 7.16 -2.05 7.14
N ILE A 23 7.91 -2.78 7.97
CA ILE A 23 7.75 -2.71 9.44
C ILE A 23 8.00 -1.29 9.96
N ALA A 24 9.03 -0.61 9.45
CA ALA A 24 9.30 0.78 9.83
C ALA A 24 8.18 1.74 9.42
N ALA A 25 7.57 1.53 8.24
CA ALA A 25 6.43 2.30 7.77
C ALA A 25 5.18 2.08 8.64
N ILE A 26 4.82 0.83 8.93
CA ILE A 26 3.67 0.50 9.77
C ILE A 26 3.80 1.13 11.16
N ARG A 27 4.99 1.05 11.78
CA ARG A 27 5.24 1.63 13.11
C ARG A 27 5.11 3.16 13.17
N ARG A 28 5.19 3.85 12.04
CA ARG A 28 4.99 5.31 11.94
C ARG A 28 3.61 5.69 11.41
N SER A 29 2.78 4.72 11.04
CA SER A 29 1.41 4.93 10.59
C SER A 29 0.45 5.00 11.78
N SER A 30 -0.67 5.69 11.61
CA SER A 30 -1.69 5.89 12.64
C SER A 30 -3.12 5.61 12.15
N GLY A 31 -3.26 4.95 11.00
CA GLY A 31 -4.56 4.61 10.43
C GLY A 31 -5.12 3.31 11.03
N ASP A 32 -6.46 3.19 11.06
CA ASP A 32 -7.15 1.97 11.50
C ASP A 32 -6.83 0.77 10.59
N PHE A 33 -6.58 1.04 9.30
CA PHE A 33 -6.16 0.07 8.31
C PHE A 33 -4.88 0.52 7.60
N VAL A 34 -4.02 -0.44 7.28
CA VAL A 34 -2.83 -0.22 6.46
C VAL A 34 -3.00 -0.92 5.13
N LEU A 35 -3.01 -0.15 4.03
CA LEU A 35 -2.93 -0.69 2.67
C LEU A 35 -1.47 -0.68 2.22
N SER A 36 -0.90 -1.87 2.04
CA SER A 36 0.43 -2.02 1.44
C SER A 36 0.29 -2.11 -0.09
N VAL A 37 1.07 -1.31 -0.81
CA VAL A 37 1.06 -1.24 -2.28
C VAL A 37 2.51 -1.25 -2.76
N ASP A 38 2.80 -2.00 -3.83
CA ASP A 38 4.12 -1.99 -4.44
C ASP A 38 4.31 -0.71 -5.28
N SER A 39 5.56 -0.26 -5.43
CA SER A 39 5.88 1.05 -6.04
C SER A 39 5.52 1.17 -7.52
N ASP A 40 5.23 0.05 -8.16
CA ASP A 40 4.88 -0.10 -9.58
C ASP A 40 3.39 -0.46 -9.78
N THR A 41 2.58 -0.42 -8.72
CA THR A 41 1.15 -0.76 -8.78
C THR A 41 0.28 0.48 -9.02
N THR A 42 -0.70 0.37 -9.92
CA THR A 42 -1.80 1.35 -10.06
C THR A 42 -3.05 0.83 -9.38
N LEU A 43 -3.78 1.70 -8.67
CA LEU A 43 -4.99 1.34 -7.94
C LEU A 43 -6.25 1.68 -8.76
N ALA A 44 -7.21 0.75 -8.82
CA ALA A 44 -8.55 1.07 -9.28
C ALA A 44 -9.20 2.08 -8.33
N SER A 45 -10.00 3.00 -8.87
CA SER A 45 -10.58 4.13 -8.12
C SER A 45 -11.46 3.70 -6.94
N ASP A 46 -12.03 2.50 -6.98
CA ASP A 46 -12.95 1.97 -5.97
C ASP A 46 -12.32 0.90 -5.04
N VAL A 47 -11.02 0.60 -5.21
CA VAL A 47 -10.38 -0.50 -4.48
C VAL A 47 -10.36 -0.27 -2.97
N ILE A 48 -10.12 0.97 -2.53
CA ILE A 48 -10.07 1.32 -1.10
C ILE A 48 -11.45 1.09 -0.47
N THR A 49 -12.52 1.54 -1.12
CA THR A 49 -13.89 1.35 -0.64
C THR A 49 -14.24 -0.14 -0.55
N LYS A 50 -13.92 -0.93 -1.57
CA LYS A 50 -14.17 -2.37 -1.59
C LYS A 50 -13.42 -3.10 -0.45
N LEU A 51 -12.15 -2.77 -0.24
CA LEU A 51 -11.34 -3.36 0.83
C LEU A 51 -11.86 -2.95 2.20
N ALA A 52 -12.15 -1.67 2.41
CA ALA A 52 -12.67 -1.17 3.68
C ALA A 52 -14.02 -1.81 4.04
N VAL A 53 -14.91 -2.03 3.08
CA VAL A 53 -16.18 -2.75 3.30
C VAL A 53 -15.93 -4.17 3.79
N LYS A 54 -14.96 -4.89 3.20
CA LYS A 54 -14.62 -6.25 3.63
C LYS A 54 -14.02 -6.30 5.04
N MET A 55 -13.24 -5.29 5.41
CA MET A 55 -12.60 -5.16 6.73
C MET A 55 -13.56 -4.70 7.84
N ARG A 56 -14.82 -4.36 7.54
CA ARG A 56 -15.84 -4.06 8.58
C ARG A 56 -16.28 -5.30 9.36
N ASP A 57 -16.09 -6.48 8.78
CA ASP A 57 -16.31 -7.74 9.49
C ASP A 57 -15.17 -7.95 10.49
N SER A 58 -15.51 -7.95 11.79
CA SER A 58 -14.53 -8.10 12.87
C SER A 58 -13.78 -9.44 12.85
N MET A 59 -14.25 -10.41 12.08
CA MET A 59 -13.56 -11.70 11.88
C MET A 59 -12.49 -11.63 10.78
N VAL A 60 -12.44 -10.55 9.99
CA VAL A 60 -11.49 -10.39 8.88
C VAL A 60 -10.26 -9.61 9.36
N GLY A 61 -9.12 -10.29 9.48
CA GLY A 61 -7.84 -9.67 9.83
C GLY A 61 -7.08 -9.05 8.66
N ALA A 62 -7.41 -9.42 7.41
CA ALA A 62 -6.81 -8.88 6.20
C ALA A 62 -7.70 -9.15 4.98
N ALA A 63 -7.62 -8.26 3.98
CA ALA A 63 -8.26 -8.43 2.68
C ALA A 63 -7.27 -8.06 1.56
N MET A 64 -7.38 -8.75 0.42
CA MET A 64 -6.57 -8.49 -0.77
C MET A 64 -7.49 -8.22 -1.96
N GLY A 65 -7.17 -7.18 -2.74
CA GLY A 65 -7.86 -6.90 -4.00
C GLY A 65 -7.39 -7.83 -5.11
N GLN A 66 -8.11 -7.86 -6.23
CA GLN A 66 -7.61 -8.54 -7.43
C GLN A 66 -6.35 -7.82 -7.93
N LEU A 67 -5.30 -8.59 -8.21
CA LEU A 67 -4.06 -8.10 -8.80
C LEU A 67 -4.01 -8.54 -10.26
N THR A 68 -3.93 -7.56 -11.16
CA THR A 68 -3.81 -7.81 -12.59
C THR A 68 -2.45 -7.30 -13.05
N ALA A 69 -1.71 -8.13 -13.77
CA ALA A 69 -0.48 -7.69 -14.43
C ALA A 69 -0.85 -6.67 -15.52
N TYR A 70 -0.15 -5.54 -15.54
CA TYR A 70 -0.33 -4.50 -16.53
C TYR A 70 1.01 -4.17 -17.17
N ASN A 71 1.11 -4.43 -18.47
CA ASN A 71 2.27 -4.04 -19.25
C ASN A 71 2.05 -2.62 -19.78
N ARG A 72 2.63 -1.64 -19.08
CA ARG A 72 2.48 -0.22 -19.40
C ARG A 72 3.00 0.15 -20.79
N SER A 73 3.91 -0.64 -21.34
CA SER A 73 4.66 -0.37 -22.56
C SER A 73 4.69 -1.55 -23.52
N ASP A 74 3.66 -2.39 -23.55
CA ASP A 74 3.60 -3.48 -24.55
C ASP A 74 3.58 -2.87 -25.97
N THR A 75 4.72 -2.97 -26.65
CA THR A 75 4.80 -3.11 -28.10
C THR A 75 5.02 -4.60 -28.38
N TRP A 76 4.04 -5.19 -29.06
CA TRP A 76 4.12 -6.49 -29.72
C TRP A 76 5.34 -6.60 -30.65
#